data_AF-A0A3C1NFM7-F1
#
_entry.id   AF-A0A3C1NFM7-F1
#
_cell.length_a   1.000
_cell.length_b   1.000
_cell.length_c   1.000
_cell.angle_alpha   90.00
_cell.angle_beta   90.00
_cell.angle_gamma   90.00
#
_symmetry.space_group_name_H-M   'P 1'
#
loop_
_entity.id
_entity.type
_entity.pdbx_description
1 polymer ?
#
loop_
_entity_poly.entity_id
_entity_poly.type
_entity_poly.pdbx_seq_one_letter_code
_entity_poly.pdbx_strand_id
1 'polypeptide(L)'
;MECLAGRDPQSLTEVIALKLGRFIHAEQDVTPMDITSLIEEAIQKDILQHRAHISHQRRAIERVTKLQGRVKYRSSDAENRLDRVLNWHEHSAKYFIKKDKAAVRTMERALEILQDYSFADDMPVPLPDDLSVALHDVLECLKQAGQSHLGRC
;
A
#
# COMPACT_ATOMS: atom_id res chain seq x y z
N MET A 1 2.26 20.88 8.20
CA MET A 1 3.31 19.84 8.36
C MET A 1 2.63 18.69 9.10
N GLU A 2 1.90 17.86 8.36
CA GLU A 2 1.04 16.83 8.95
C GLU A 2 1.89 15.67 9.49
N CYS A 3 1.80 15.47 10.79
CA CYS A 3 2.37 14.34 11.49
C CYS A 3 1.70 13.05 10.99
N LEU A 4 2.41 12.26 10.18
CA LEU A 4 2.07 10.86 9.90
C LEU A 4 2.33 9.97 11.14
N ALA A 5 1.71 10.34 12.26
CA ALA A 5 1.67 9.53 13.46
C ALA A 5 0.69 8.38 13.23
N GLY A 6 1.22 7.15 13.32
CA GLY A 6 0.41 5.94 13.54
C GLY A 6 -0.64 5.62 12.48
N ARG A 7 -0.22 5.13 11.31
CA ARG A 7 -1.11 4.18 10.60
C ARG A 7 -1.10 2.87 11.38
N ASP A 8 -2.27 2.52 11.90
CA ASP A 8 -2.62 1.20 12.43
C ASP A 8 -2.28 0.07 11.43
N PRO A 9 -2.20 -1.19 11.88
CA PRO A 9 -2.06 -2.30 10.96
C PRO A 9 -3.24 -2.27 9.98
N GLN A 10 -2.93 -2.04 8.70
CA GLN A 10 -3.93 -1.98 7.64
C GLN A 10 -4.71 -3.29 7.64
N SER A 11 -6.04 -3.22 7.51
CA SER A 11 -6.84 -4.42 7.29
C SER A 11 -6.51 -5.04 5.93
N LEU A 12 -6.81 -6.33 5.75
CA LEU A 12 -6.52 -7.06 4.50
C LEU A 12 -7.18 -6.37 3.30
N THR A 13 -8.44 -5.97 3.47
CA THR A 13 -9.22 -5.22 2.48
C THR A 13 -8.61 -3.86 2.20
N GLU A 14 -8.07 -3.15 3.20
CA GLU A 14 -7.36 -1.88 2.97
C GLU A 14 -6.10 -2.07 2.13
N VAL A 15 -5.32 -3.15 2.36
CA VAL A 15 -4.13 -3.43 1.54
C VAL A 15 -4.52 -3.62 0.09
N ILE A 16 -5.53 -4.46 -0.18
CA ILE A 16 -6.03 -4.72 -1.53
C ILE A 16 -6.57 -3.42 -2.16
N ALA A 17 -7.42 -2.68 -1.45
CA ALA A 17 -7.99 -1.42 -1.93
C ALA A 17 -6.93 -0.35 -2.22
N LEU A 18 -5.89 -0.24 -1.39
CA LEU A 18 -4.78 0.69 -1.61
C LEU A 18 -3.95 0.31 -2.84
N LYS A 19 -3.78 -0.98 -3.14
CA LYS A 19 -3.10 -1.41 -4.36
C LYS A 19 -3.95 -1.15 -5.58
N LEU A 20 -5.22 -1.55 -5.54
CA LEU A 20 -6.17 -1.30 -6.62
C LEU A 20 -6.28 0.20 -6.94
N GLY A 21 -6.37 1.05 -5.92
CA GLY A 21 -6.43 2.50 -6.09
C GLY A 21 -5.23 3.08 -6.84
N ARG A 22 -4.03 2.51 -6.69
CA ARG A 22 -2.85 2.96 -7.45
C ARG A 22 -2.99 2.70 -8.95
N PHE A 23 -3.65 1.61 -9.34
CA PHE A 23 -3.89 1.29 -10.74
C PHE A 23 -5.03 2.11 -11.32
N ILE A 24 -6.13 2.28 -10.57
CA ILE A 24 -7.26 3.14 -10.98
C ILE A 24 -6.81 4.59 -11.22
N HIS A 25 -5.92 5.12 -10.37
CA HIS A 25 -5.40 6.48 -10.51
C HIS A 25 -4.29 6.63 -11.57
N ALA A 26 -3.84 5.55 -12.22
CA ALA A 26 -2.78 5.60 -13.21
C ALA A 26 -3.23 6.06 -14.62
N GLU A 27 -4.49 6.49 -14.77
CA GLU A 27 -5.13 6.91 -16.06
C GLU A 27 -5.09 5.86 -17.18
N GLN A 28 -4.70 4.62 -16.87
CA GLN A 28 -4.72 3.49 -17.79
C GLN A 28 -6.05 2.76 -17.71
N ASP A 29 -6.56 2.32 -18.85
CA ASP A 29 -7.71 1.42 -18.89
C ASP A 29 -7.31 0.08 -18.27
N VAL A 30 -7.81 -0.18 -17.07
CA VAL A 30 -7.57 -1.41 -16.28
C VAL A 30 -8.53 -2.54 -16.65
N THR A 31 -9.55 -2.26 -17.47
CA THR A 31 -10.58 -3.23 -17.88
C THR A 31 -10.03 -4.48 -18.59
N PRO A 32 -8.98 -4.41 -19.44
CA PRO A 32 -8.38 -5.60 -20.06
C PRO A 32 -7.27 -6.23 -19.21
N MET A 33 -6.91 -5.66 -18.06
CA MET A 33 -5.78 -6.14 -17.26
C MET A 33 -6.22 -7.23 -16.28
N ASP A 34 -5.34 -8.20 -16.03
CA ASP A 34 -5.51 -9.11 -14.91
C ASP A 34 -5.22 -8.36 -13.60
N ILE A 35 -6.28 -7.76 -13.06
CA ILE A 35 -6.25 -6.96 -11.83
C ILE A 35 -5.71 -7.78 -10.64
N THR A 36 -6.02 -9.08 -10.58
CA THR A 36 -5.52 -9.98 -9.54
C THR A 36 -3.99 -10.03 -9.58
N SER A 37 -3.43 -10.37 -10.75
CA SER A 37 -1.97 -10.47 -10.94
C SER A 37 -1.25 -9.15 -10.63
N LEU A 38 -1.84 -8.01 -11.01
CA LEU A 38 -1.27 -6.68 -10.73
C LEU A 38 -1.24 -6.37 -9.23
N ILE A 39 -2.32 -6.69 -8.51
CA ILE A 39 -2.38 -6.50 -7.06
C ILE A 39 -1.37 -7.42 -6.37
N GLU A 40 -1.27 -8.68 -6.79
CA GLU A 40 -0.30 -9.65 -6.26
C GLU A 40 1.13 -9.16 -6.43
N GLU A 41 1.52 -8.74 -7.64
CA GLU A 41 2.86 -8.21 -7.91
C GLU A 41 3.16 -6.98 -7.03
N ALA A 42 2.19 -6.08 -6.91
CA ALA A 42 2.33 -4.88 -6.08
C ALA A 42 2.49 -5.22 -4.59
N ILE A 43 1.80 -6.24 -4.08
CA ILE A 43 1.95 -6.72 -2.71
C ILE A 43 3.32 -7.40 -2.52
N GLN A 44 3.74 -8.26 -3.44
CA GLN A 44 5.03 -8.94 -3.39
C GLN A 44 6.20 -7.94 -3.37
N LYS A 45 6.14 -6.90 -4.21
CA LYS A 45 7.13 -5.83 -4.25
C LYS A 45 7.24 -5.10 -2.91
N ASP A 46 6.12 -4.76 -2.30
CA ASP A 46 6.09 -4.10 -0.99
C ASP A 46 6.64 -5.02 0.12
N ILE A 47 6.32 -6.33 0.09
CA ILE A 47 6.91 -7.31 1.03
C ILE A 47 8.43 -7.30 0.94
N LEU A 48 9.00 -7.31 -0.28
CA LEU A 48 10.44 -7.25 -0.48
C LEU A 48 11.05 -5.96 0.10
N GLN A 49 10.38 -4.82 -0.10
CA GLN A 49 10.81 -3.54 0.47
C GLN A 49 10.82 -3.56 2.01
N HIS A 50 9.75 -4.06 2.64
CA HIS A 50 9.68 -4.19 4.10
C HIS A 50 10.75 -5.16 4.64
N ARG A 51 10.98 -6.30 3.99
CA ARG A 51 12.03 -7.26 4.38
C ARG A 51 13.42 -6.65 4.26
N ALA A 52 13.69 -5.88 3.20
CA ALA A 52 14.93 -5.13 3.06
C ALA A 52 15.11 -4.09 4.18
N HIS A 53 14.05 -3.33 4.49
CA HIS A 53 14.07 -2.35 5.58
C HIS A 53 14.33 -3.00 6.94
N ILE A 54 13.69 -4.13 7.26
CA ILE A 54 13.97 -4.92 8.47
C ILE A 54 15.45 -5.30 8.55
N SER A 55 16.04 -5.75 7.43
CA SER A 55 17.45 -6.11 7.35
C SER A 55 18.36 -4.89 7.64
N HIS A 56 17.99 -3.72 7.12
CA HIS A 56 18.71 -2.46 7.36
C HIS A 56 18.66 -2.06 8.84
N GLN A 57 17.47 -2.14 9.46
CA GLN A 57 17.29 -1.82 10.88
C GLN A 57 18.06 -2.78 11.79
N ARG A 58 18.10 -4.08 11.47
CA ARG A 58 18.92 -5.06 12.20
C ARG A 58 20.42 -4.72 12.16
N ARG A 59 20.93 -4.39 10.97
CA ARG A 59 22.33 -3.94 10.82
C ARG A 59 22.60 -2.63 11.55
N ALA A 60 21.64 -1.72 11.61
CA ALA A 60 21.76 -0.49 12.38
C ALA A 60 21.90 -0.79 13.88
N ILE A 61 21.08 -1.70 14.43
CA ILE A 61 21.17 -2.16 15.82
C ILE A 61 22.56 -2.76 16.11
N GLU A 62 23.06 -3.65 15.25
CA GLU A 62 24.41 -4.23 15.43
C GLU A 62 25.51 -3.15 15.49
N ARG A 63 25.40 -2.11 14.65
CA ARG A 63 26.34 -0.98 14.64
C ARG A 63 26.21 -0.15 15.92
N VAL A 64 24.99 0.09 16.41
CA VAL A 64 24.73 0.78 17.68
C VAL A 64 25.38 0.03 18.84
N THR A 65 25.20 -1.28 18.94
CA THR A 65 25.80 -2.09 20.01
C THR A 65 27.33 -1.99 20.01
N LYS A 66 27.97 -2.01 18.84
CA LYS A 66 29.42 -1.81 18.71
C LYS A 66 29.85 -0.42 19.18
N LEU A 67 29.08 0.62 18.86
CA LEU A 67 29.36 2.00 19.29
C LEU A 67 29.18 2.16 20.80
N GLN A 68 28.10 1.64 21.38
CA GLN A 68 27.86 1.65 22.83
C GLN A 68 29.01 0.99 23.60
N GLY A 69 29.51 -0.15 23.12
CA GLY A 69 30.67 -0.81 23.75
C GLY A 69 31.92 0.08 23.79
N ARG A 70 32.17 0.85 22.72
CA ARG A 70 33.28 1.81 22.66
C ARG A 70 33.07 3.03 23.57
N VAL A 71 31.83 3.50 23.66
CA VAL A 71 31.45 4.64 24.51
C VAL A 71 31.61 4.29 25.99
N LYS A 72 31.08 3.13 26.41
CA LYS A 72 31.21 2.64 27.79
C LYS A 72 32.66 2.38 28.21
N TYR A 73 33.51 1.95 27.27
CA TYR A 73 34.94 1.79 27.53
C TYR A 73 35.68 3.12 27.73
N ARG A 74 35.20 4.23 27.13
CA ARG A 74 35.89 5.54 27.14
C ARG A 74 35.36 6.54 28.16
N SER A 75 34.20 6.28 28.76
CA SER A 75 33.48 7.24 29.61
C SER A 75 32.84 6.50 30.78
N SER A 76 33.34 6.70 32.00
CA SER A 76 32.71 6.21 33.23
C SER A 76 31.51 7.07 33.66
N ASP A 77 31.22 8.14 32.93
CA ASP A 77 30.25 9.13 33.34
C ASP A 77 28.81 8.72 32.97
N ALA A 78 27.94 8.71 33.98
CA ALA A 78 26.56 8.24 33.89
C ALA A 78 25.66 9.11 33.00
N GLU A 79 26.12 10.31 32.60
CA GLU A 79 25.36 11.27 31.81
C GLU A 79 25.72 11.32 30.32
N ASN A 80 26.44 10.33 29.78
CA ASN A 80 26.90 10.37 28.40
C ASN A 80 25.73 10.52 27.40
N ARG A 81 25.62 11.73 26.81
CA ARG A 81 24.55 12.09 25.86
C ARG A 81 24.57 11.20 24.62
N LEU A 82 25.74 10.73 24.20
CA LEU A 82 25.87 9.83 23.06
C LEU A 82 25.25 8.45 23.34
N ASP A 83 25.39 7.92 24.57
CA ASP A 83 24.75 6.64 24.94
C ASP A 83 23.22 6.75 24.88
N ARG A 84 22.65 7.87 25.35
CA ARG A 84 21.21 8.16 25.24
C ARG A 84 20.72 8.19 23.79
N VAL A 85 21.46 8.86 22.91
CA VAL A 85 21.13 8.91 21.47
C VAL A 85 21.18 7.52 20.84
N LEU A 86 22.20 6.73 21.18
CA LEU A 86 22.35 5.35 20.70
C LEU A 86 21.21 4.46 21.19
N ASN A 87 20.82 4.54 22.47
CA ASN A 87 19.68 3.83 23.03
C ASN A 87 18.36 4.21 22.35
N TRP A 88 18.14 5.51 22.10
CA TRP A 88 16.97 5.99 21.37
C TRP A 88 16.90 5.44 19.95
N HIS A 89 18.04 5.42 19.24
CA HIS A 89 18.10 4.88 17.89
C HIS A 89 17.82 3.38 17.86
N GLU A 90 18.37 2.60 18.80
CA GLU A 90 18.07 1.17 18.94
C GLU A 90 16.57 0.93 19.19
N HIS A 91 15.96 1.71 20.08
CA HIS A 91 14.54 1.60 20.38
C HIS A 91 13.68 1.89 19.14
N SER A 92 14.02 2.96 18.42
CA SER A 92 13.35 3.33 17.17
C SER A 92 13.49 2.25 16.09
N ALA A 93 14.69 1.68 15.92
CA ALA A 93 14.93 0.60 14.98
C ALA A 93 14.11 -0.66 15.32
N LYS A 94 14.03 -1.03 16.60
CA LYS A 94 13.16 -2.14 17.07
C LYS A 94 11.68 -1.88 16.80
N TYR A 95 11.23 -0.64 17.00
CA TYR A 95 9.86 -0.23 16.66
C TYR A 95 9.57 -0.42 15.17
N PHE A 96 10.45 0.06 14.28
CA PHE A 96 10.27 -0.10 12.84
C PHE A 96 10.30 -1.57 12.41
N ILE A 97 11.18 -2.40 12.97
CA ILE A 97 11.19 -3.85 12.72
C ILE A 97 9.83 -4.48 13.09
N LYS A 98 9.27 -4.12 14.24
CA LYS A 98 7.96 -4.65 14.68
C LYS A 98 6.86 -4.21 13.71
N LYS A 99 6.87 -2.95 13.29
CA LYS A 99 5.91 -2.38 12.35
C LYS A 99 5.97 -3.08 10.99
N ASP A 100 7.15 -3.22 10.41
CA ASP A 100 7.34 -3.88 9.12
C ASP A 100 6.97 -5.37 9.17
N LYS A 101 7.28 -6.07 10.27
CA LYS A 101 6.84 -7.45 10.46
C LYS A 101 5.33 -7.59 10.52
N ALA A 102 4.63 -6.62 11.11
CA ALA A 102 3.17 -6.61 11.10
C ALA A 102 2.64 -6.39 9.68
N ALA A 103 3.19 -5.40 8.96
CA ALA A 103 2.82 -5.12 7.57
C ALA A 103 3.04 -6.32 6.65
N VAL A 104 4.22 -6.97 6.72
CA VAL A 104 4.53 -8.17 5.94
C VAL A 104 3.51 -9.29 6.20
N ARG A 105 3.15 -9.54 7.47
CA ARG A 105 2.15 -10.58 7.79
C ARG A 105 0.77 -10.26 7.24
N THR A 106 0.34 -9.00 7.33
CA THR A 106 -0.92 -8.57 6.71
C THR A 106 -0.88 -8.78 5.19
N MET A 107 0.22 -8.39 4.54
CA MET A 107 0.41 -8.54 3.10
C MET A 107 0.46 -10.00 2.65
N GLU A 108 1.17 -10.86 3.37
CA GLU A 108 1.18 -12.31 3.14
C GLU A 108 -0.23 -12.90 3.26
N ARG A 109 -0.99 -12.48 4.27
CA ARG A 109 -2.39 -12.89 4.42
C ARG A 109 -3.31 -12.34 3.33
N ALA A 110 -3.02 -11.17 2.77
CA ALA A 110 -3.75 -10.62 1.63
C ALA A 110 -3.49 -11.45 0.36
N LEU A 111 -2.25 -11.90 0.15
CA LEU A 111 -1.92 -12.82 -0.95
C LEU A 111 -2.65 -14.16 -0.83
N GLU A 112 -2.77 -14.71 0.39
CA GLU A 112 -3.53 -15.95 0.62
C GLU A 112 -5.00 -15.81 0.18
N ILE A 113 -5.63 -14.65 0.41
CA ILE A 113 -7.02 -14.42 -0.01
C ILE A 113 -7.11 -14.28 -1.54
N LEU A 114 -6.15 -13.61 -2.17
CA LEU A 114 -6.13 -13.42 -3.62
C LEU A 114 -5.96 -14.74 -4.39
N GLN A 115 -5.29 -15.74 -3.80
CA GLN A 115 -5.18 -17.09 -4.39
C GLN A 115 -6.55 -17.77 -4.58
N ASP A 116 -7.49 -17.50 -3.68
CA ASP A 116 -8.82 -18.11 -3.69
C ASP A 116 -9.89 -17.19 -4.33
N TYR A 117 -9.51 -15.99 -4.79
CA TYR A 117 -10.44 -14.95 -5.24
C TYR A 117 -10.07 -14.42 -6.64
N SER A 118 -10.96 -14.67 -7.61
CA SER A 118 -10.85 -14.17 -8.97
C SER A 118 -11.74 -12.94 -9.15
N PHE A 119 -11.14 -11.76 -9.36
CA PHE A 119 -11.91 -10.57 -9.72
C PHE A 119 -12.67 -10.74 -11.04
N ALA A 120 -12.22 -11.63 -11.93
CA ALA A 120 -12.89 -11.90 -13.20
C ALA A 120 -14.30 -12.51 -13.00
N ASP A 121 -14.53 -13.20 -11.89
CA ASP A 121 -15.84 -13.81 -11.59
C ASP A 121 -16.88 -12.75 -11.20
N ASP A 122 -16.43 -11.60 -10.68
CA ASP A 122 -17.25 -10.46 -10.28
C ASP A 122 -17.28 -9.35 -11.34
N MET A 123 -16.55 -9.51 -12.46
CA MET A 123 -16.60 -8.54 -13.55
C MET A 123 -17.98 -8.58 -14.21
N PRO A 124 -18.64 -7.42 -14.39
CA PRO A 124 -19.93 -7.38 -15.06
C PRO A 124 -19.78 -7.94 -16.47
N VAL A 125 -20.68 -8.87 -16.83
CA VAL A 125 -20.72 -9.45 -18.18
C VAL A 125 -20.79 -8.31 -19.20
N PRO A 126 -19.93 -8.28 -20.23
CA PRO A 126 -20.01 -7.29 -21.29
C PRO A 126 -21.44 -7.25 -21.83
N LEU A 127 -22.02 -6.04 -21.90
CA LEU A 127 -23.34 -5.88 -22.51
C LEU A 127 -23.25 -6.39 -23.95
N PRO A 128 -24.23 -7.17 -24.43
CA PRO A 128 -24.30 -7.57 -25.83
C PRO A 128 -24.18 -6.32 -26.71
N ASP A 129 -23.43 -6.39 -27.81
CA ASP A 129 -23.16 -5.24 -28.69
C ASP A 129 -24.46 -4.51 -29.08
N ASP A 130 -25.53 -5.25 -29.37
CA ASP A 130 -26.85 -4.71 -29.69
C ASP A 130 -27.47 -3.91 -28.54
N LEU A 131 -27.27 -4.36 -27.30
CA LEU A 131 -27.77 -3.68 -26.11
C LEU A 131 -26.92 -2.44 -25.77
N SER A 132 -25.60 -2.52 -26.00
CA SER A 132 -24.66 -1.41 -25.83
C SER A 132 -24.98 -0.27 -26.80
N VAL A 133 -25.22 -0.59 -28.08
CA VAL A 133 -25.64 0.37 -29.11
C VAL A 133 -27.01 0.95 -28.76
N ALA A 134 -28.00 0.13 -28.38
CA ALA A 134 -29.32 0.61 -28.01
C ALA A 134 -29.28 1.55 -26.78
N LEU A 135 -28.44 1.26 -25.78
CA LEU A 135 -28.26 2.13 -24.62
C LEU A 135 -27.57 3.44 -25.00
N HIS A 136 -26.57 3.38 -25.88
CA HIS A 136 -25.89 4.56 -26.39
C HIS A 136 -26.86 5.47 -27.16
N ASP A 137 -27.69 4.90 -28.03
CA ASP A 137 -28.73 5.62 -28.77
C ASP A 137 -29.76 6.27 -27.85
N VAL A 138 -30.19 5.55 -26.80
CA VAL A 138 -31.11 6.09 -25.79
C VAL A 138 -30.46 7.23 -25.00
N LEU A 139 -29.19 7.10 -24.61
CA LEU A 139 -28.47 8.15 -23.88
C LEU A 139 -28.23 9.39 -24.74
N GLU A 140 -27.89 9.23 -26.02
CA GLU A 140 -27.77 10.35 -26.97
C GLU A 140 -29.13 11.00 -27.23
N CYS A 141 -30.22 10.23 -27.36
CA CYS A 141 -31.57 10.77 -27.46
C CYS A 141 -31.95 11.61 -26.22
N LEU A 142 -31.66 11.10 -25.01
CA LEU A 142 -31.94 11.82 -23.76
C LEU A 142 -31.09 13.09 -23.63
N LYS A 143 -29.83 13.05 -24.06
CA LYS A 143 -28.92 14.20 -24.07
C LYS A 143 -29.39 15.28 -25.03
N GLN A 144 -29.83 14.90 -26.23
CA GLN A 144 -30.40 15.82 -27.21
C GLN A 144 -31.76 16.38 -26.76
N ALA A 145 -32.60 15.57 -26.10
CA ALA A 145 -33.84 16.03 -25.48
C ALA A 145 -33.59 17.03 -24.33
N GLY A 146 -32.57 16.78 -23.50
CA GLY A 146 -32.16 17.71 -22.45
C GLY A 146 -31.60 19.04 -22.98
N GLN A 147 -30.85 19.00 -24.09
CA GLN A 147 -30.31 20.21 -24.73
C GLN A 147 -31.36 21.03 -25.50
N SER A 148 -32.35 20.37 -26.09
CA SER A 148 -33.45 21.05 -26.80
C SER A 148 -34.42 21.78 -25.87
N HIS A 149 -34.43 21.46 -24.57
CA HIS A 149 -35.14 22.23 -23.54
C HIS A 149 -34.41 23.50 -23.05
N LEU A 150 -33.10 23.65 -23.35
CA LEU A 150 -32.32 24.85 -23.01
C LEU A 150 -32.16 25.84 -24.18
N GLY A 151 -32.62 25.47 -25.39
CA GLY A 151 -32.51 26.28 -26.61
C GLY A 151 -33.82 26.93 -27.10
N ARG A 152 -34.92 26.86 -26.34
CA ARG A 152 -36.16 27.59 -26.63
C ARG A 152 -36.41 28.67 -25.58
N CYS A 153 -35.63 29.74 -25.66
CA CYS A 153 -36.01 31.06 -25.17
C CYS A 153 -35.99 32.01 -26.37
#